data_AF-A0A2N8HAQ9-F1
#
_entry.id   AF-A0A2N8HAQ9-F1
#
_cell.length_a   1.000
_cell.length_b   1.000
_cell.length_c   1.000
_cell.angle_alpha   90.00
_cell.angle_beta   90.00
_cell.angle_gamma   90.00
#
_symmetry.space_group_name_H-M   'P 1'
#
loop_
_entity.id
_entity.type
_entity.pdbx_description
1 polymer ?
#
loop_
_entity_poly.entity_id
_entity_poly.type
_entity_poly.pdbx_seq_one_letter_code
_entity_poly.pdbx_strand_id
1 'polypeptide(L)'
;MNILKRFLEQVFTPQEVEATPENLQKWEQRAPGWIIRCNHCNMEEPFGKYGILRKSAGRKRNFGRCPHCHKWSWFVIFKKQA
;
A
#
# COMPACT_ATOMS: atom_id res chain seq x y z
N MET A 1 18.09 -2.92 23.86
CA MET A 1 17.05 -2.53 22.87
C MET A 1 17.73 -2.57 21.49
N ASN A 2 17.52 -3.64 20.73
CA ASN A 2 18.43 -4.05 19.66
C ASN A 2 18.19 -3.29 18.34
N ILE A 3 19.26 -2.78 17.74
CA ILE A 3 19.32 -2.10 16.43
C ILE A 3 18.61 -2.90 15.32
N LEU A 4 18.67 -4.24 15.39
CA LEU A 4 17.96 -5.16 14.50
C LEU A 4 16.43 -4.96 14.50
N LYS A 5 15.83 -4.65 15.66
CA LYS A 5 14.38 -4.45 15.79
C LYS A 5 13.94 -3.18 15.07
N ARG A 6 14.74 -2.12 15.19
CA ARG A 6 14.50 -0.81 14.56
C ARG A 6 14.69 -0.86 13.04
N PHE A 7 15.64 -1.65 12.55
CA PHE A 7 15.83 -1.88 11.12
C PHE A 7 14.68 -2.70 10.51
N LEU A 8 14.22 -3.75 11.20
CA LEU A 8 13.05 -4.53 10.77
C LEU A 8 11.76 -3.70 10.79
N GLU A 9 11.57 -2.84 11.79
CA GLU A 9 10.44 -1.91 11.80
C GLU A 9 10.54 -0.93 10.63
N GLN A 10 11.69 -0.29 10.41
CA GLN A 10 11.88 0.71 9.34
C GLN A 10 11.72 0.14 7.92
N VAL A 11 12.08 -1.12 7.67
CA VAL A 11 11.92 -1.76 6.35
C VAL A 11 10.48 -2.24 6.11
N PHE A 12 9.73 -2.56 7.17
CA PHE A 12 8.39 -3.17 7.06
C PHE A 12 7.22 -2.25 7.48
N THR A 13 7.47 -1.07 8.03
CA THR A 13 6.45 -0.04 8.26
C THR A 13 6.43 0.90 7.06
N PRO A 14 5.34 0.92 6.26
CA PRO A 14 5.12 2.01 5.31
C PRO A 14 5.21 3.32 6.10
N GLN A 15 6.10 4.25 5.71
CA GLN A 15 6.03 5.60 6.25
C GLN A 15 4.62 6.14 6.00
N GLU A 16 3.96 6.63 7.05
CA GLU A 16 2.68 7.31 6.93
C GLU A 16 2.90 8.61 6.16
N VAL A 17 2.85 8.53 4.83
CA VAL A 17 2.89 9.71 3.97
C VAL A 17 1.51 10.34 3.99
N GLU A 18 1.43 11.58 4.49
CA GLU A 18 0.19 12.35 4.51
C GLU A 18 -0.42 12.48 3.12
N ALA A 19 -1.75 12.34 3.04
CA ALA A 19 -2.52 12.41 1.81
C ALA A 19 -2.76 13.86 1.37
N THR A 20 -1.67 14.61 1.17
CA THR A 20 -1.73 15.96 0.59
C THR A 20 -2.19 15.89 -0.88
N PRO A 21 -2.83 16.93 -1.42
CA PRO A 21 -3.29 16.95 -2.82
C PRO A 21 -2.15 16.69 -3.82
N GLU A 22 -0.94 17.16 -3.55
CA GLU A 22 0.24 16.91 -4.39
C GLU A 22 0.64 15.43 -4.38
N ASN A 23 0.57 14.78 -3.22
CA ASN A 23 0.87 13.36 -3.08
C ASN A 23 -0.18 12.50 -3.76
N LEU A 24 -1.47 12.84 -3.60
CA LEU A 24 -2.57 12.18 -4.30
C LEU A 24 -2.37 12.24 -5.82
N GLN A 25 -2.02 13.42 -6.34
CA GLN A 25 -1.76 13.59 -7.77
C GLN A 25 -0.56 12.77 -8.26
N LYS A 26 0.53 12.74 -7.48
CA LYS A 26 1.70 11.87 -7.77
C LYS A 26 1.33 10.39 -7.76
N TRP A 27 0.49 9.95 -6.83
CA TRP A 27 0.06 8.56 -6.74
C TRP A 27 -0.85 8.19 -7.92
N GLU A 28 -1.76 9.08 -8.30
CA GLU A 28 -2.64 8.89 -9.46
C GLU A 28 -1.83 8.81 -10.76
N GLN A 29 -0.83 9.69 -10.94
CA GLN A 29 0.09 9.64 -12.09
C GLN A 29 0.87 8.32 -12.18
N ARG A 30 1.22 7.70 -11.03
CA ARG A 30 1.95 6.43 -11.00
C ARG A 30 1.08 5.24 -11.35
N ALA A 31 -0.17 5.20 -10.87
CA ALA A 31 -1.06 4.05 -11.02
C ALA A 31 -2.52 4.52 -11.18
N PRO A 32 -2.90 5.00 -12.37
CA PRO A 32 -4.17 5.68 -12.57
C PRO A 32 -5.36 4.74 -12.39
N GLY A 33 -6.26 5.11 -11.48
CA GLY A 33 -7.45 4.36 -11.11
C GLY A 33 -7.17 3.02 -10.40
N TRP A 34 -5.93 2.70 -10.04
CA TRP A 34 -5.62 1.45 -9.32
C TRP A 34 -5.71 1.63 -7.81
N ILE A 35 -6.48 0.76 -7.17
CA ILE A 35 -6.74 0.77 -5.73
C ILE A 35 -6.23 -0.55 -5.13
N ILE A 36 -5.73 -0.44 -3.91
CA ILE A 36 -5.43 -1.59 -3.04
C ILE A 36 -6.41 -1.62 -1.88
N ARG A 37 -7.01 -2.79 -1.62
CA ARG A 37 -7.93 -3.02 -0.50
C ARG A 37 -7.45 -4.13 0.41
N CYS A 38 -7.43 -3.89 1.72
CA CYS A 38 -7.20 -4.93 2.72
C CYS A 38 -8.45 -5.82 2.90
N ASN A 39 -8.34 -7.14 2.75
CA ASN A 39 -9.49 -8.03 2.96
C ASN A 39 -9.94 -8.15 4.43
N HIS A 40 -9.13 -7.73 5.40
CA HIS A 40 -9.50 -7.80 6.81
C HIS A 40 -10.25 -6.54 7.29
N CYS A 41 -9.77 -5.34 6.95
CA CYS A 41 -10.37 -4.08 7.45
C CYS A 41 -11.03 -3.23 6.36
N ASN A 42 -11.04 -3.70 5.10
CA ASN A 42 -11.60 -3.00 3.95
C ASN A 42 -11.03 -1.60 3.70
N MET A 43 -9.88 -1.25 4.29
CA MET A 43 -9.18 -0.01 3.94
C MET A 43 -8.82 0.00 2.47
N GLU A 44 -9.10 1.12 1.80
CA GLU A 44 -8.81 1.39 0.41
C GLU A 44 -7.82 2.54 0.28
N GLU A 45 -6.77 2.35 -0.51
CA GLU A 45 -5.79 3.38 -0.80
C GLU A 45 -5.38 3.35 -2.27
N PRO A 46 -4.94 4.50 -2.83
CA PRO A 46 -4.39 4.53 -4.17
C PRO A 46 -3.13 3.67 -4.23
N PHE A 47 -3.07 2.75 -5.19
CA PHE A 47 -1.95 1.82 -5.32
C PHE A 47 -0.62 2.55 -5.57
N GLY A 48 -0.66 3.72 -6.22
CA GLY A 48 0.51 4.57 -6.47
C GLY A 48 1.21 5.12 -5.22
N LYS A 49 0.54 5.08 -4.05
CA LYS A 49 1.15 5.40 -2.75
C LYS A 49 2.35 4.52 -2.45
N TYR A 50 2.27 3.25 -2.83
CA TYR A 50 3.30 2.24 -2.60
C TYR A 50 4.40 2.23 -3.67
N GLY A 51 4.42 3.25 -4.54
CA GLY A 51 5.52 3.57 -5.43
C GLY A 51 5.63 2.65 -6.63
N ILE A 52 6.27 1.49 -6.46
CA ILE A 52 6.72 0.61 -7.56
C ILE A 52 6.77 -0.85 -7.07
N LEU A 53 5.64 -1.46 -6.73
CA LEU A 53 5.59 -2.93 -6.73
C LEU A 53 5.42 -3.42 -8.18
N ARG A 54 6.50 -3.27 -8.95
CA ARG A 54 6.69 -3.66 -10.38
C ARG A 54 6.51 -5.17 -10.67
N LYS A 55 6.07 -5.96 -9.67
CA LYS A 55 5.75 -7.39 -9.80
C LYS A 55 4.26 -7.70 -9.50
N SER A 56 3.46 -6.70 -9.13
CA SER A 56 2.02 -6.84 -8.87
C SER A 56 1.13 -6.50 -10.07
N ALA A 57 1.68 -5.89 -11.13
CA ALA A 57 0.92 -5.56 -12.35
C ALA A 57 0.30 -6.80 -13.06
N GLY A 58 0.65 -8.02 -12.65
CA GLY A 58 -0.05 -9.26 -13.02
C GLY A 58 -0.59 -10.08 -11.84
N ARG A 59 -0.32 -9.70 -10.57
CA ARG A 59 -0.79 -10.44 -9.40
C ARG A 59 -2.00 -9.73 -8.78
N LYS A 60 -3.17 -10.35 -8.89
CA LYS A 60 -4.45 -9.84 -8.35
C LYS A 60 -4.43 -9.63 -6.83
N ARG A 61 -3.46 -10.23 -6.12
CA ARG A 61 -3.36 -10.19 -4.65
C ARG A 61 -1.91 -10.02 -4.19
N ASN A 62 -1.70 -9.16 -3.19
CA ASN A 62 -0.43 -9.02 -2.47
C ASN A 62 -0.61 -9.51 -1.02
N PHE A 63 0.37 -10.19 -0.43
CA PHE A 63 0.34 -10.54 0.99
C PHE A 63 1.24 -9.57 1.77
N GLY A 64 0.75 -9.04 2.88
CA GLY A 64 1.53 -8.15 3.72
C GLY A 64 0.79 -7.74 4.99
N ARG A 65 1.43 -6.89 5.78
CA ARG A 65 0.84 -6.32 6.99
C ARG A 65 0.12 -5.02 6.65
N CYS A 66 -1.15 -4.91 7.02
CA CYS A 66 -1.95 -3.70 6.81
C CYS A 66 -1.43 -2.54 7.67
N PRO A 67 -1.19 -1.34 7.11
CA PRO A 67 -0.79 -0.19 7.92
C PRO A 67 -1.93 0.30 8.82
N HIS A 68 -3.20 0.07 8.47
CA HIS A 68 -4.35 0.54 9.26
C HIS A 68 -4.77 -0.44 10.36
N CYS A 69 -4.83 -1.75 10.09
CA CYS A 69 -5.27 -2.74 11.09
C CYS A 69 -4.14 -3.56 11.68
N HIS A 70 -2.90 -3.39 11.20
CA HIS A 70 -1.69 -4.09 11.62
C HIS A 70 -1.74 -5.62 11.55
N LYS A 71 -2.78 -6.19 10.93
CA LYS A 71 -2.93 -7.63 10.70
C LYS A 71 -2.34 -8.03 9.35
N TRP A 72 -1.87 -9.27 9.27
CA TRP A 72 -1.45 -9.89 8.02
C TRP A 72 -2.68 -10.28 7.21
N SER A 73 -2.74 -9.80 5.97
CA SER A 73 -3.86 -10.07 5.08
C SER A 73 -3.41 -10.12 3.64
N TRP A 74 -4.22 -10.78 2.82
CA TRP A 74 -4.21 -10.56 1.39
C TRP A 74 -4.85 -9.20 1.10
N PHE A 75 -4.14 -8.39 0.31
CA PHE A 75 -4.65 -7.18 -0.30
C PHE A 75 -5.11 -7.50 -1.71
N VAL A 76 -6.28 -6.98 -2.09
CA VAL A 76 -6.83 -7.08 -3.43
C VAL A 76 -6.48 -5.81 -4.17
N ILE A 77 -5.93 -5.97 -5.38
CA ILE A 77 -5.63 -4.85 -6.26
C ILE A 77 -6.66 -4.87 -7.38
N PHE A 78 -7.36 -3.75 -7.58
CA PHE A 78 -8.36 -3.63 -8.63
C PHE A 78 -8.33 -2.21 -9.21
N LYS A 79 -8.84 -2.09 -10.44
CA LYS A 79 -9.03 -0.78 -11.06
C LYS A 79 -10.43 -0.28 -10.68
N LYS A 80 -10.53 0.90 -10.08
CA LYS A 80 -11.82 1.57 -9.89
C LYS A 80 -12.37 1.86 -11.29
N GLN A 81 -13.50 1.26 -11.62
CA GLN A 81 -14.23 1.65 -12.83
C GLN A 81 -14.77 3.05 -12.58
N ALA A 82 -14.51 3.97 -13.51
CA ALA A 82 -15.02 5.33 -13.49
C ALA A 82 -16.53 5.33 -13.75
#